data_AF-A0A3N0DWA5-F1
#
_entry.id   AF-A0A3N0DWA5-F1
#
_cell.length_a   1.000
_cell.length_b   1.000
_cell.length_c   1.000
_cell.angle_alpha   90.00
_cell.angle_beta   90.00
_cell.angle_gamma   90.00
#
_symmetry.space_group_name_H-M   'P 1'
#
loop_
_entity.id
_entity.type
_entity.pdbx_description
1 polymer ?
#
loop_
_entity_poly.entity_id
_entity_poly.type
_entity_poly.pdbx_seq_one_letter_code
_entity_poly.pdbx_strand_id
1 'polypeptide(L)'
;MSRNADYVPAEESPLRRALLVVLPVLIAVIVVGMTPVFDRTTVTDKSDQKAVALGLPWPWLHQDQTRLEPVFPIRVGLDAVQESPVTIQWPGLAADLGAVLAVELLVIGGVVLVRRRRERDVFG
;
A
#
# COMPACT_ATOMS: atom_id res chain seq x y z
N MET A 1 40.29 1.03 -41.60
CA MET A 1 40.17 0.27 -40.34
C MET A 1 40.07 1.27 -39.19
N SER A 2 38.84 1.64 -38.80
CA SER A 2 38.58 2.58 -37.70
C SER A 2 38.30 1.77 -36.44
N ARG A 3 39.02 2.05 -35.35
CA ARG A 3 38.83 1.43 -34.04
C ARG A 3 37.37 1.58 -33.61
N ASN A 4 36.67 0.47 -33.45
CA ASN A 4 35.49 0.42 -32.59
C ASN A 4 35.99 0.77 -31.18
N ALA A 5 35.69 1.98 -30.72
CA ALA A 5 35.88 2.32 -29.33
C ALA A 5 35.04 1.33 -28.51
N ASP A 6 35.73 0.55 -27.69
CA ASP A 6 35.12 -0.34 -26.72
C ASP A 6 34.11 0.47 -25.89
N TYR A 7 32.82 0.29 -26.17
CA TYR A 7 31.76 0.77 -25.31
C TYR A 7 31.78 -0.11 -24.07
N VAL A 8 32.61 0.27 -23.09
CA VAL A 8 32.53 -0.28 -21.75
C VAL A 8 31.29 0.36 -21.12
N PRO A 9 30.18 -0.38 -20.92
CA PRO A 9 29.06 0.20 -20.20
C PRO A 9 29.59 0.62 -18.84
N ALA A 10 29.47 1.92 -18.52
CA ALA A 10 29.86 2.43 -17.22
C ALA A 10 29.14 1.56 -16.18
N GLU A 11 29.90 0.75 -15.43
CA GLU A 11 29.34 -0.05 -14.34
C GLU A 11 28.66 0.93 -13.40
N GLU A 12 27.32 0.95 -13.44
CA GLU A 12 26.56 1.79 -12.53
C GLU A 12 26.95 1.40 -11.12
N SER A 13 27.48 2.37 -10.38
CA SER A 13 27.95 2.10 -9.02
C SER A 13 26.81 1.45 -8.22
N PRO A 14 27.10 0.43 -7.39
CA PRO A 14 26.08 -0.24 -6.58
C PRO A 14 25.28 0.76 -5.72
N LEU A 15 25.92 1.88 -5.35
CA LEU A 15 25.28 3.02 -4.70
C LEU A 15 24.20 3.71 -5.55
N ARG A 16 24.48 3.94 -6.84
CA ARG A 16 23.51 4.55 -7.77
C ARG A 16 22.31 3.64 -7.97
N ARG A 17 22.52 2.32 -8.13
CA ARG A 17 21.44 1.34 -8.22
C ARG A 17 20.63 1.24 -6.94
N ALA A 18 21.30 1.21 -5.78
CA ALA A 18 20.63 1.23 -4.48
C ALA A 18 19.77 2.49 -4.30
N LEU A 19 20.30 3.67 -4.64
CA LEU A 19 19.55 4.92 -4.60
C LEU A 19 18.32 4.91 -5.50
N LEU A 20 18.44 4.39 -6.73
CA LEU A 20 17.33 4.32 -7.69
C LEU A 20 16.19 3.39 -7.24
N VAL A 21 16.45 2.44 -6.33
CA VAL A 21 15.42 1.53 -5.81
C VAL A 21 14.94 1.97 -4.41
N VAL A 22 15.86 2.24 -3.50
CA VAL A 22 15.57 2.55 -2.10
C VAL A 22 14.84 3.88 -1.98
N LEU A 23 15.23 4.91 -2.74
CA LEU A 23 14.62 6.22 -2.61
C LEU A 23 13.14 6.22 -3.05
N PRO A 24 12.75 5.67 -4.22
CA PRO A 24 11.33 5.55 -4.56
C PRO A 24 10.53 4.69 -3.58
N VAL A 25 11.11 3.59 -3.08
CA VAL A 25 10.45 2.75 -2.07
C VAL A 25 10.22 3.53 -0.79
N LEU A 26 11.21 4.27 -0.31
CA LEU A 26 11.09 5.11 0.88
C LEU A 26 10.02 6.19 0.69
N ILE A 27 10.02 6.88 -0.47
CA ILE A 27 8.99 7.87 -0.81
C ILE A 27 7.62 7.21 -0.81
N ALA A 28 7.46 6.04 -1.42
CA ALA A 28 6.20 5.31 -1.45
C ALA A 28 5.72 4.95 -0.03
N VAL A 29 6.60 4.47 0.83
CA VAL A 29 6.29 4.17 2.24
C VAL A 29 5.83 5.41 2.99
N ILE A 30 6.51 6.56 2.79
CA ILE A 30 6.12 7.82 3.43
C ILE A 30 4.76 8.29 2.92
N VAL A 31 4.56 8.30 1.60
CA VAL A 31 3.30 8.75 0.98
C VAL A 31 2.14 7.89 1.44
N VAL A 32 2.30 6.56 1.41
CA VAL A 32 1.32 5.61 1.96
C VAL A 32 1.11 5.89 3.44
N GLY A 33 2.18 6.03 4.23
CA GLY A 33 2.22 6.44 5.64
C GLY A 33 1.30 7.61 5.98
N MET A 34 1.30 8.62 5.11
CA MET A 34 0.61 9.88 5.33
C MET A 34 -0.85 9.88 4.86
N THR A 35 -1.31 8.87 4.12
CA THR A 35 -2.69 8.83 3.59
C THR A 35 -3.78 9.06 4.64
N PRO A 36 -3.72 8.51 5.88
CA PRO A 36 -4.78 8.70 6.87
C PRO A 36 -4.92 10.15 7.36
N VAL A 37 -3.83 10.92 7.26
CA VAL A 37 -3.81 12.34 7.65
C VAL A 37 -4.70 13.17 6.72
N PHE A 38 -4.81 12.74 5.46
CA PHE A 38 -5.57 13.45 4.44
C PHE A 38 -6.98 12.88 4.23
N ASP A 39 -7.25 11.66 4.71
CA ASP A 39 -8.57 11.06 4.56
C ASP A 39 -9.59 11.64 5.56
N ARG A 40 -10.84 11.73 5.12
CA ARG A 40 -11.94 12.32 5.87
C ARG A 40 -13.21 11.50 5.68
N THR A 41 -13.76 11.02 6.78
CA THR A 41 -15.03 10.29 6.81
C THR A 41 -16.14 11.20 7.32
N THR A 42 -17.31 11.12 6.69
CA THR A 42 -18.50 11.84 7.17
C THR A 42 -19.18 11.02 8.24
N VAL A 43 -19.39 11.63 9.40
CA VAL A 43 -20.05 11.03 10.55
C VAL A 43 -21.37 11.74 10.78
N THR A 44 -22.45 10.96 10.86
CA THR A 44 -23.82 11.47 10.96
C THR A 44 -24.36 11.49 12.38
N ASP A 45 -23.82 10.63 13.25
CA ASP A 45 -24.19 10.60 14.66
C ASP A 45 -23.02 10.21 15.58
N LYS A 46 -23.27 10.19 16.89
CA LYS A 46 -22.26 9.81 17.89
C LYS A 46 -21.88 8.33 17.85
N SER A 47 -22.74 7.46 17.31
CA SER A 47 -22.47 6.03 17.22
C SER A 47 -21.43 5.72 16.14
N ASP A 48 -21.46 6.46 15.04
CA ASP A 48 -20.46 6.41 13.96
C ASP A 48 -19.06 6.81 14.43
N GLN A 49 -18.95 7.65 15.47
CA GLN A 49 -17.64 8.08 16.02
C GLN A 49 -16.89 6.96 16.75
N LYS A 50 -17.56 5.87 17.13
CA LYS A 50 -16.93 4.78 17.89
C LYS A 50 -15.92 3.98 17.06
N ALA A 51 -16.10 3.98 15.74
CA ALA A 51 -15.27 3.24 14.81
C ALA A 51 -15.07 4.06 13.52
N VAL A 52 -14.31 5.15 13.64
CA VAL A 52 -13.93 5.96 12.48
C VAL A 52 -12.76 5.28 11.77
N ALA A 53 -12.99 4.81 10.55
CA ALA A 53 -11.94 4.21 9.74
C ALA A 53 -10.90 5.27 9.32
N LEU A 54 -9.62 4.87 9.33
CA LEU A 54 -8.49 5.72 8.90
C LEU A 54 -8.36 5.86 7.38
N GLY A 55 -9.24 5.22 6.63
CA GLY A 55 -9.24 5.33 5.18
C GLY A 55 -8.22 4.43 4.49
N LEU A 56 -8.01 4.65 3.20
CA LEU A 56 -7.07 3.85 2.42
C LEU A 56 -5.61 4.26 2.69
N PRO A 57 -4.66 3.31 2.68
CA PRO A 57 -4.83 1.88 2.38
C PRO A 57 -5.08 1.01 3.61
N TRP A 58 -5.50 1.59 4.74
CA TRP A 58 -5.73 0.85 5.99
C TRP A 58 -7.17 0.94 6.48
N PRO A 59 -8.14 0.46 5.69
CA PRO A 59 -9.56 0.55 6.04
C PRO A 59 -9.91 -0.26 7.30
N TRP A 60 -9.03 -1.18 7.71
CA TRP A 60 -9.16 -1.99 8.91
C TRP A 60 -8.66 -1.30 10.19
N LEU A 61 -7.98 -0.16 10.09
CA LEU A 61 -7.60 0.66 11.25
C LEU A 61 -8.73 1.63 11.61
N HIS A 62 -9.13 1.62 12.87
CA HIS A 62 -10.23 2.45 13.37
C HIS A 62 -9.82 3.22 14.62
N GLN A 63 -10.33 4.44 14.77
CA GLN A 63 -10.22 5.22 16.01
C GLN A 63 -11.59 5.40 16.66
N ASP A 64 -11.62 5.30 17.99
CA ASP A 64 -12.76 5.73 18.80
C ASP A 64 -12.62 7.24 19.08
N GLN A 65 -13.47 8.02 18.42
CA GLN A 65 -13.51 9.48 18.50
C GLN A 65 -14.77 10.00 19.22
N THR A 66 -15.45 9.15 20.00
CA THR A 66 -16.69 9.52 20.73
C THR A 66 -16.51 10.61 21.78
N ARG A 67 -15.25 10.92 22.13
CA ARG A 67 -14.87 12.03 23.01
C ARG A 67 -15.02 13.39 22.33
N LEU A 68 -14.95 13.44 21.01
CA LEU A 68 -15.26 14.65 20.26
C LEU A 68 -16.77 14.87 20.38
N GLU A 69 -17.18 16.04 20.87
CA GLU A 69 -18.60 16.44 20.93
C GLU A 69 -18.94 17.47 19.84
N PRO A 70 -18.86 17.12 18.55
CA PRO A 70 -19.20 18.04 17.46
C PRO A 70 -20.71 18.13 17.27
N VAL A 71 -21.13 19.17 16.54
CA VAL A 71 -22.46 19.23 15.95
C VAL A 71 -22.47 18.40 14.67
N PHE A 72 -23.37 17.42 14.59
CA PHE A 72 -23.50 16.53 13.43
C PHE A 72 -24.37 17.13 12.32
N PRO A 73 -24.16 16.75 11.04
CA PRO A 73 -23.08 15.89 10.55
C PRO A 73 -21.74 16.62 10.44
N ILE A 74 -20.64 15.90 10.63
CA ILE A 74 -19.27 16.46 10.56
C ILE A 74 -18.34 15.54 9.75
N ARG A 75 -17.33 16.13 9.11
CA ARG A 75 -16.22 15.36 8.53
C ARG A 75 -15.09 15.25 9.54
N VAL A 76 -14.79 14.03 9.96
CA VAL A 76 -13.67 13.71 10.86
C VAL A 76 -12.56 13.00 10.09
N GLY A 77 -11.33 13.13 10.56
CA GLY A 77 -10.16 12.45 9.98
C GLY A 77 -9.35 11.82 11.11
N LEU A 78 -8.07 11.53 10.84
CA LEU A 78 -7.14 11.08 11.87
C LEU A 78 -7.08 12.08 13.05
N ASP A 79 -7.28 11.58 14.26
CA ASP A 79 -7.09 12.33 15.50
C ASP A 79 -5.82 11.87 16.22
N ALA A 80 -5.33 12.65 17.19
CA ALA A 80 -4.15 12.32 17.97
C ALA A 80 -4.29 10.91 18.60
N VAL A 81 -3.37 10.01 18.25
CA VAL A 81 -3.42 8.60 18.68
C VAL A 81 -3.42 8.44 20.20
N GLN A 82 -2.82 9.39 20.92
CA GLN A 82 -2.85 9.43 22.38
C GLN A 82 -4.25 9.72 22.94
N GLU A 83 -5.06 10.50 22.22
CA GLU A 83 -6.39 10.94 22.65
C GLU A 83 -7.48 9.95 22.21
N SER A 84 -7.28 9.32 21.05
CA SER A 84 -8.13 8.31 20.44
C SER A 84 -7.32 7.11 19.98
N PRO A 85 -7.24 6.03 20.80
CA PRO A 85 -6.47 4.83 20.48
C PRO A 85 -6.91 4.20 19.16
N VAL A 86 -5.92 3.77 18.38
CA VAL A 86 -6.16 3.03 17.13
C VAL A 86 -6.39 1.55 17.46
N THR A 87 -7.44 0.99 16.87
CA THR A 87 -7.81 -0.42 16.98
C THR A 87 -7.78 -1.10 15.62
N ILE A 88 -7.51 -2.40 15.62
CA ILE A 88 -7.46 -3.24 14.40
C ILE A 88 -8.77 -4.01 14.28
N GLN A 89 -9.45 -3.86 13.16
CA GLN A 89 -10.53 -4.76 12.76
C GLN A 89 -9.98 -5.96 12.00
N TRP A 90 -9.75 -7.05 12.74
CA TRP A 90 -9.19 -8.30 12.20
C TRP A 90 -9.88 -8.84 10.95
N PRO A 91 -11.23 -8.82 10.81
CA PRO A 91 -11.88 -9.29 9.59
C PRO A 91 -11.48 -8.48 8.35
N GLY A 92 -11.39 -7.15 8.47
CA GLY A 92 -10.98 -6.28 7.38
C GLY A 92 -9.52 -6.53 6.97
N LEU A 93 -8.62 -6.66 7.96
CA LEU A 93 -7.22 -6.98 7.71
C LEU A 93 -7.06 -8.33 7.01
N ALA A 94 -7.80 -9.36 7.44
CA ALA A 94 -7.77 -10.68 6.82
C ALA A 94 -8.27 -10.65 5.37
N ALA A 95 -9.31 -9.85 5.08
CA ALA A 95 -9.80 -9.66 3.72
C ALA A 95 -8.74 -9.01 2.81
N ASP A 96 -8.08 -7.95 3.28
CA ASP A 96 -7.01 -7.28 2.54
C ASP A 96 -5.82 -8.21 2.27
N LEU A 97 -5.35 -8.94 3.29
CA LEU A 97 -4.28 -9.92 3.13
C LEU A 97 -4.67 -11.05 2.16
N GLY A 98 -5.92 -11.52 2.24
CA GLY A 98 -6.46 -12.52 1.32
C GLY A 98 -6.51 -12.00 -0.12
N ALA A 99 -6.91 -10.75 -0.33
CA ALA A 99 -6.94 -10.12 -1.65
C ALA A 99 -5.53 -9.99 -2.25
N VAL A 100 -4.55 -9.53 -1.46
CA VAL A 100 -3.15 -9.45 -1.89
C VAL A 100 -2.62 -10.83 -2.29
N LEU A 101 -2.84 -11.84 -1.45
CA LEU A 101 -2.41 -13.21 -1.73
C LEU A 101 -3.07 -13.77 -3.00
N ALA A 102 -4.36 -13.53 -3.19
CA ALA A 102 -5.09 -13.98 -4.38
C ALA A 102 -4.52 -13.37 -5.66
N VAL A 103 -4.22 -12.06 -5.65
CA VAL A 103 -3.58 -11.38 -6.78
C VAL A 103 -2.19 -11.94 -7.05
N GLU A 104 -1.38 -12.16 -6.00
CA GLU A 104 -0.05 -12.73 -6.14
C GLU A 104 -0.08 -14.14 -6.75
N LEU A 105 -0.99 -15.00 -6.28
CA LEU A 105 -1.18 -16.34 -6.83
C LEU A 105 -1.63 -16.31 -8.30
N LEU A 106 -2.50 -15.38 -8.68
CA LEU A 106 -2.92 -15.21 -10.08
C LEU A 106 -1.77 -14.75 -10.97
N VAL A 107 -0.93 -13.81 -10.50
CA VAL A 107 0.24 -13.33 -11.24
C VAL A 107 1.26 -14.45 -11.41
N ILE A 108 1.65 -15.13 -10.32
CA ILE A 108 2.60 -16.25 -10.36
C ILE A 108 2.05 -17.38 -11.22
N GLY A 109 0.79 -17.77 -11.01
CA GLY A 109 0.12 -18.82 -11.78
C GLY A 109 0.08 -18.49 -13.27
N GLY A 110 -0.24 -17.24 -13.63
CA GLY A 110 -0.21 -16.74 -15.00
C GLY A 110 1.19 -16.82 -15.62
N VAL A 111 2.22 -16.37 -14.91
CA VAL A 111 3.62 -16.44 -15.38
C VAL A 111 4.06 -17.90 -15.59
N VAL A 112 3.76 -18.78 -14.64
CA VAL A 112 4.09 -20.21 -14.73
C VAL A 112 3.36 -20.86 -15.91
N LEU A 113 2.08 -20.56 -16.11
CA LEU A 113 1.29 -21.11 -17.20
C LEU A 113 1.79 -20.65 -18.57
N VAL A 114 2.17 -19.38 -18.70
CA VAL A 114 2.79 -18.84 -19.93
C VAL A 114 4.13 -19.51 -20.21
N ARG A 115 4.99 -19.65 -19.19
CA ARG A 115 6.28 -20.37 -19.35
C ARG A 115 6.07 -21.81 -19.83
N ARG A 116 5.15 -22.55 -19.20
CA ARG A 116 4.83 -23.94 -19.57
C ARG A 116 4.19 -24.11 -20.95
N ARG A 117 3.52 -23.08 -21.48
CA ARG A 117 3.02 -23.11 -22.87
C ARG A 117 4.18 -22.94 -23.85
N ARG A 118 5.03 -21.95 -23.61
CA ARG A 118 6.20 -21.67 -24.46
C ARG A 118 7.17 -22.84 -24.56
N GLU A 119 7.39 -23.59 -23.48
CA GLU A 119 8.23 -24.80 -23.50
C GLU A 119 7.60 -25.92 -24.36
N ARG A 120 6.27 -26.08 -24.34
CA ARG A 120 5.58 -27.07 -25.18
C ARG A 120 5.62 -26.71 -26.67
N ASP A 121 5.55 -25.43 -27.01
CA ASP A 121 5.62 -24.97 -28.40
C ASP A 121 7.06 -25.04 -28.98
N VAL A 122 8.09 -25.11 -28.14
CA VAL A 122 9.50 -25.17 -28.56
C VAL A 122 10.02 -26.60 -28.73
N PHE A 123 9.46 -27.57 -27.99
CA PHE A 123 9.89 -28.97 -28.01
C PHE A 123 8.85 -29.95 -28.60
N GLY A 124 7.70 -29.43 -29.07
CA GLY A 124 6.61 -30.18 -29.70
C GLY A 124 6.63 -30.13 -31.21
#